data_AF-A0A5C1A4U5-F1
#
_entry.id   AF-A0A5C1A4U5-F1
#
_cell.length_a   1.000
_cell.length_b   1.000
_cell.length_c   1.000
_cell.angle_alpha   90.00
_cell.angle_beta   90.00
_cell.angle_gamma   90.00
#
_symmetry.space_group_name_H-M   'P 1'
#
loop_
_entity.id
_entity.type
_entity.pdbx_description
1 polymer ?
#
loop_
_entity_poly.entity_id
_entity_poly.type
_entity_poly.pdbx_seq_one_letter_code
_entity_poly.pdbx_strand_id
1 'polypeptide(L)'
;MSTLYALRVRCLKRHTCTGCGCVYRVRQELTVTEKARSEESAAKTATKRINQQLVTEPNAVACPDCGQFQPDLVGHRQANLHGLVTILSVAAVMTIAFAAAILGLSGGLTAALLAGACIVTAVAHVFGGTRNPNANPAANRTASRQMEDGGDLDVTHSGDREQVRPPVGPFTRWHTVGIVGVLIAAGVLLVPGVVKDRPTESVHFLRAGPGEELRVEFADAIDAVNGNWRGTVKVTVQNPQDFRNQPPLVPATTNDAQWTTSAAVPPGRKKLHPQLWATLTIPNEDRVTGKTLDLKVDLEVVYPELDGKFVRDRRVTLWKDLSVKVSNETLFGRVWQIPVRWVGIFFGILTLAFAGLFLTALGHGLAKMAEPTKAEVEEVAAALAAARDERPVPSDPRAAARVARRTLESQPEEEETSSA
;
A
#
# COMPACT_ATOMS: atom_id res chain seq x y z
N MET A 1 -33.36 -17.18 23.45
CA MET A 1 -33.01 -17.16 22.00
C MET A 1 -33.27 -15.75 21.48
N SER A 2 -32.43 -15.21 20.59
CA SER A 2 -32.67 -13.89 19.98
C SER A 2 -33.40 -14.07 18.65
N THR A 3 -34.45 -13.27 18.41
CA THR A 3 -35.18 -13.23 17.14
C THR A 3 -34.65 -12.07 16.29
N LEU A 4 -34.62 -12.25 14.97
CA LEU A 4 -34.27 -11.19 14.03
C LEU A 4 -35.55 -10.41 13.66
N TYR A 5 -35.53 -9.10 13.85
CA TYR A 5 -36.61 -8.18 13.51
C TYR A 5 -36.13 -7.24 12.41
N ALA A 6 -37.00 -6.92 11.45
CA ALA A 6 -36.74 -5.93 10.40
C ALA A 6 -37.74 -4.80 10.53
N LEU A 7 -37.26 -3.57 10.60
CA LEU A 7 -38.07 -2.35 10.63
C LEU A 7 -37.82 -1.59 9.34
N ARG A 8 -38.90 -1.33 8.58
CA ARG A 8 -38.86 -0.54 7.35
C ARG A 8 -39.54 0.79 7.63
N VAL A 9 -38.84 1.89 7.37
CA VAL A 9 -39.35 3.25 7.59
C VAL A 9 -39.25 4.02 6.29
N ARG A 10 -40.37 4.64 5.91
CA ARG A 10 -40.44 5.63 4.83
C ARG A 10 -40.56 7.00 5.48
N CYS A 11 -39.73 7.94 5.07
CA CYS A 11 -39.75 9.30 5.59
C CYS A 11 -39.32 10.31 4.52
N LEU A 12 -39.66 11.58 4.74
CA LEU A 12 -39.20 12.68 3.89
C LEU A 12 -38.08 13.42 4.63
N LYS A 13 -36.88 13.40 4.05
CA LYS A 13 -35.75 14.17 4.57
C LYS A 13 -35.76 15.55 3.92
N ARG A 14 -35.93 16.60 4.72
CA ARG A 14 -35.88 17.99 4.27
C ARG A 14 -34.43 18.46 4.11
N HIS A 15 -34.16 19.14 3.01
CA HIS A 15 -32.88 19.73 2.64
C HIS A 15 -33.06 21.21 2.29
N THR A 16 -32.10 22.05 2.69
CA THR A 16 -32.03 23.46 2.27
C THR A 16 -30.73 23.68 1.51
N CYS A 17 -30.81 24.06 0.23
CA CYS A 17 -29.64 24.26 -0.62
C CYS A 17 -28.83 25.48 -0.13
N THR A 18 -27.55 25.27 0.21
CA THR A 18 -26.63 26.36 0.60
C THR A 18 -26.23 27.26 -0.57
N GLY A 19 -26.48 26.83 -1.81
CA GLY A 19 -26.19 27.58 -3.04
C GLY A 19 -27.26 28.62 -3.38
N CYS A 20 -28.53 28.20 -3.52
CA CYS A 20 -29.65 29.05 -3.95
C CYS A 20 -30.79 29.22 -2.93
N GLY A 21 -30.73 28.55 -1.77
CA GLY A 21 -31.79 28.61 -0.76
C GLY A 21 -33.02 27.73 -1.02
N CYS A 22 -33.07 26.98 -2.12
CA CYS A 22 -34.15 26.03 -2.42
C CYS A 22 -34.35 25.04 -1.26
N VAL A 23 -35.60 24.85 -0.83
CA VAL A 23 -35.98 23.87 0.19
C VAL A 23 -36.75 22.74 -0.48
N TYR A 24 -36.25 21.52 -0.34
CA TYR A 24 -36.83 20.33 -0.95
C TYR A 24 -36.83 19.17 0.04
N ARG A 25 -37.75 18.23 -0.15
CA ARG A 25 -37.86 16.99 0.61
C ARG A 25 -37.53 15.84 -0.31
N VAL A 26 -36.78 14.86 0.20
CA VAL A 26 -36.47 13.64 -0.55
C VAL A 26 -37.02 12.45 0.21
N ARG A 27 -37.77 11.60 -0.48
CA ARG A 27 -38.26 10.34 0.06
C ARG A 27 -37.07 9.42 0.31
N GLN A 28 -36.96 8.95 1.56
CA GLN A 28 -36.01 7.93 1.95
C GLN A 28 -36.74 6.72 2.49
N GLU A 29 -36.26 5.56 2.09
CA GLU A 29 -36.68 4.28 2.61
C GLU A 29 -35.50 3.59 3.29
N LEU A 30 -35.62 3.41 4.60
CA LEU A 30 -34.59 2.80 5.43
C LEU A 30 -35.10 1.45 5.94
N THR A 31 -34.27 0.43 5.85
CA THR A 31 -34.54 -0.89 6.43
C THR A 31 -33.44 -1.24 7.41
N VAL A 32 -33.79 -1.39 8.68
CA VAL A 32 -32.85 -1.79 9.73
C VAL A 32 -33.22 -3.16 10.25
N THR A 33 -32.22 -4.05 10.32
CA THR A 33 -32.38 -5.40 10.89
C THR A 33 -31.67 -5.49 12.24
N GLU A 34 -32.36 -6.01 13.25
CA GLU A 34 -31.85 -6.12 14.62
C GLU A 34 -32.11 -7.50 15.22
N LYS A 35 -31.13 -8.02 15.95
CA LYS A 35 -31.30 -9.21 16.79
C LYS A 35 -31.61 -8.78 18.20
N ALA A 36 -32.80 -9.13 18.71
CA ALA A 36 -33.21 -8.78 20.06
C ALA A 36 -33.94 -9.93 20.77
N ARG A 37 -34.08 -9.83 22.09
CA ARG A 37 -34.85 -10.78 22.92
C ARG A 37 -36.35 -10.48 22.94
N SER A 38 -36.73 -9.24 22.60
CA SER A 38 -38.13 -8.80 22.51
C SER A 38 -38.28 -7.78 21.38
N GLU A 39 -39.51 -7.67 20.87
CA GLU A 39 -39.88 -6.72 19.83
C GLU A 39 -39.68 -5.27 20.28
N GLU A 40 -40.04 -4.93 21.51
CA GLU A 40 -39.84 -3.59 22.07
C GLU A 40 -38.35 -3.19 22.11
N SER A 41 -37.48 -4.14 22.49
CA SER A 41 -36.03 -3.90 22.50
C SER A 41 -35.47 -3.75 21.08
N ALA A 42 -35.98 -4.52 20.12
CA ALA A 42 -35.65 -4.38 18.71
C ALA A 42 -36.08 -3.00 18.18
N ALA A 43 -37.34 -2.61 18.42
CA ALA A 43 -37.90 -1.34 17.98
C ALA A 43 -37.11 -0.15 18.55
N LYS A 44 -36.81 -0.15 19.85
CA LYS A 44 -36.01 0.92 20.47
C LYS A 44 -34.61 1.05 19.85
N THR A 45 -33.95 -0.07 19.57
CA THR A 45 -32.60 -0.09 18.97
C THR A 45 -32.65 0.31 17.50
N ALA A 46 -33.63 -0.21 16.75
CA ALA A 46 -33.85 0.10 15.35
C ALA A 46 -34.18 1.59 15.18
N THR A 47 -35.08 2.16 15.98
CA THR A 47 -35.37 3.61 15.98
C THR A 47 -34.13 4.44 16.25
N LYS A 48 -33.29 4.04 17.21
CA LYS A 48 -32.01 4.74 17.47
C LYS A 48 -31.09 4.68 16.25
N ARG A 49 -30.96 3.53 15.59
CA ARG A 49 -30.15 3.38 14.36
C ARG A 49 -30.75 4.16 13.19
N ILE A 50 -32.06 4.14 13.00
CA ILE A 50 -32.73 4.90 11.95
C ILE A 50 -32.51 6.40 12.16
N ASN A 51 -32.71 6.91 13.38
CA ASN A 51 -32.41 8.31 13.68
C ASN A 51 -30.94 8.64 13.44
N GLN A 52 -30.03 7.74 13.80
CA GLN A 52 -28.60 7.91 13.51
C GLN A 52 -28.34 7.93 12.01
N GLN A 53 -28.89 6.99 11.23
CA GLN A 53 -28.74 6.91 9.78
C GLN A 53 -29.35 8.12 9.08
N LEU A 54 -30.52 8.59 9.50
CA LEU A 54 -31.12 9.80 8.95
C LEU A 54 -30.23 11.03 9.15
N VAL A 55 -29.46 11.07 10.23
CA VAL A 55 -28.50 12.15 10.50
C VAL A 55 -27.18 11.92 9.76
N THR A 56 -26.65 10.71 9.74
CA THR A 56 -25.28 10.42 9.27
C THR A 56 -25.18 10.00 7.82
N GLU A 57 -26.23 9.40 7.25
CA GLU A 57 -26.25 8.97 5.86
C GLU A 57 -26.63 10.15 4.96
N PRO A 58 -25.70 10.61 4.12
CA PRO A 58 -25.96 11.71 3.20
C PRO A 58 -26.86 11.18 2.08
N ASN A 59 -28.04 11.77 1.88
CA ASN A 59 -28.85 11.44 0.72
C ASN A 59 -28.30 12.19 -0.49
N ALA A 60 -27.64 11.47 -1.40
CA ALA A 60 -26.92 12.08 -2.51
C ALA A 60 -27.88 12.55 -3.62
N VAL A 61 -28.59 13.65 -3.37
CA VAL A 61 -29.48 14.30 -4.35
C VAL A 61 -29.08 15.76 -4.53
N ALA A 62 -28.88 16.16 -5.79
CA ALA A 62 -28.56 17.54 -6.12
C ALA A 62 -29.80 18.43 -5.95
N CYS A 63 -29.58 19.72 -5.70
CA CYS A 63 -30.67 20.68 -5.66
C CYS A 63 -31.41 20.73 -7.02
N PRO A 64 -32.74 20.58 -7.06
CA PRO A 64 -33.51 20.58 -8.31
C PRO A 64 -33.47 21.92 -9.05
N ASP A 65 -33.29 23.03 -8.32
CA ASP A 65 -33.25 24.36 -8.90
C ASP A 65 -31.90 24.75 -9.49
N CYS A 66 -30.81 24.59 -8.74
CA CYS A 66 -29.49 25.03 -9.18
C CYS A 66 -28.59 23.88 -9.67
N GLY A 67 -28.89 22.63 -9.29
CA GLY A 67 -28.12 21.45 -9.69
C GLY A 67 -26.88 21.18 -8.84
N GLN A 68 -26.69 21.89 -7.73
CA GLN A 68 -25.54 21.67 -6.85
C GLN A 68 -25.84 20.59 -5.80
N PHE A 69 -24.89 19.66 -5.63
CA PHE A 69 -24.76 18.84 -4.43
C PHE A 69 -24.27 19.68 -3.26
N GLN A 70 -24.86 19.43 -2.09
CA GLN A 70 -24.53 20.12 -0.85
C GLN A 70 -23.13 19.76 -0.32
N PRO A 71 -22.45 20.67 0.43
CA PRO A 71 -21.10 20.43 0.93
C PRO A 71 -20.95 19.17 1.81
N ASP A 72 -21.98 18.80 2.58
CA ASP A 72 -22.03 17.54 3.34
C ASP A 72 -21.88 16.31 2.46
N LEU A 73 -22.65 16.26 1.37
CA LEU A 73 -22.62 15.16 0.40
C LEU A 73 -21.25 15.02 -0.25
N VAL A 74 -20.67 16.16 -0.69
CA VAL A 74 -19.35 16.19 -1.32
C VAL A 74 -18.27 15.77 -0.31
N GLY A 75 -18.30 16.34 0.89
CA GLY A 75 -17.33 16.07 1.95
C GLY A 75 -17.34 14.62 2.42
N HIS A 76 -18.52 14.01 2.61
CA HIS A 76 -18.64 12.60 2.97
C HIS A 76 -18.06 11.67 1.90
N ARG A 77 -18.38 11.93 0.63
CA ARG A 77 -17.84 11.13 -0.48
C ARG A 77 -16.32 11.24 -0.55
N GLN A 78 -15.78 12.45 -0.39
CA GLN A 78 -14.34 12.67 -0.36
C GLN A 78 -13.67 11.99 0.84
N ALA A 79 -14.22 12.14 2.05
CA ALA A 79 -13.71 11.50 3.25
C ALA A 79 -13.64 9.98 3.08
N ASN A 80 -14.72 9.37 2.57
CA ASN A 80 -14.74 7.93 2.33
C ASN A 80 -13.70 7.50 1.28
N LEU A 81 -13.54 8.25 0.20
CA LEU A 81 -12.57 7.92 -0.84
C LEU A 81 -11.13 8.10 -0.33
N HIS A 82 -10.80 9.20 0.34
CA HIS A 82 -9.48 9.40 0.94
C HIS A 82 -9.20 8.35 2.01
N GLY A 83 -10.17 8.01 2.86
CA GLY A 83 -10.03 6.96 3.87
C GLY A 83 -9.78 5.59 3.25
N LEU A 84 -10.56 5.21 2.23
CA LEU A 84 -10.38 3.96 1.50
C LEU A 84 -9.01 3.88 0.82
N VAL A 85 -8.61 4.92 0.08
CA VAL A 85 -7.29 4.99 -0.55
C VAL A 85 -6.18 4.84 0.49
N THR A 86 -6.29 5.54 1.62
CA THR A 86 -5.30 5.46 2.72
C THR A 86 -5.17 4.03 3.26
N ILE A 87 -6.28 3.38 3.57
CA ILE A 87 -6.29 2.01 4.12
C ILE A 87 -5.66 1.04 3.11
N LEU A 88 -6.07 1.09 1.84
CA LEU A 88 -5.54 0.22 0.80
C LEU A 88 -4.04 0.47 0.56
N SER A 89 -3.60 1.72 0.60
CA SER A 89 -2.19 2.08 0.41
C SER A 89 -1.32 1.63 1.58
N VAL A 90 -1.76 1.80 2.83
CA VAL A 90 -1.04 1.29 4.00
C VAL A 90 -0.94 -0.22 3.95
N ALA A 91 -2.05 -0.91 3.62
CA ALA A 91 -2.05 -2.37 3.44
C ALA A 91 -1.06 -2.80 2.34
N ALA A 92 -1.07 -2.15 1.18
CA ALA A 92 -0.17 -2.47 0.07
C ALA A 92 1.31 -2.28 0.44
N VAL A 93 1.67 -1.17 1.09
CA VAL A 93 3.04 -0.89 1.55
C VAL A 93 3.49 -1.94 2.58
N MET A 94 2.63 -2.29 3.53
CA MET A 94 2.89 -3.35 4.51
C MET A 94 3.10 -4.72 3.83
N THR A 95 2.26 -5.08 2.87
CA THR A 95 2.38 -6.32 2.10
C THR A 95 3.70 -6.36 1.32
N ILE A 96 4.09 -5.27 0.66
CA ILE A 96 5.36 -5.18 -0.07
C ILE A 96 6.54 -5.32 0.89
N ALA A 97 6.53 -4.60 2.02
CA ALA A 97 7.62 -4.67 3.01
C ALA A 97 7.77 -6.08 3.61
N PHE A 98 6.64 -6.72 3.93
CA PHE A 98 6.62 -8.09 4.45
C PHE A 98 7.10 -9.12 3.41
N ALA A 99 6.60 -9.03 2.18
CA ALA A 99 7.03 -9.89 1.08
C ALA A 99 8.53 -9.72 0.79
N ALA A 100 9.04 -8.48 0.80
CA ALA A 100 10.45 -8.20 0.62
C ALA A 100 11.32 -8.85 1.69
N ALA A 101 10.87 -8.85 2.94
CA ALA A 101 11.57 -9.50 4.05
C ALA A 101 11.57 -11.04 3.93
N ILE A 102 10.46 -11.65 3.53
CA ILE A 102 10.37 -13.11 3.32
C ILE A 102 11.21 -13.55 2.13
N LEU A 103 11.12 -12.84 1.01
CA LEU A 103 11.76 -13.21 -0.25
C LEU A 103 13.22 -12.76 -0.35
N GLY A 104 13.74 -12.04 0.65
CA GLY A 104 15.11 -11.54 0.65
C GLY A 104 15.38 -10.56 -0.49
N LEU A 105 14.41 -9.72 -0.85
CA LEU A 105 14.57 -8.75 -1.93
C LEU A 105 15.69 -7.75 -1.60
N SER A 106 16.40 -7.29 -2.64
CA SER A 106 17.44 -6.27 -2.45
C SER A 106 16.85 -4.97 -1.89
N GLY A 107 17.63 -4.26 -1.07
CA GLY A 107 17.18 -3.02 -0.44
C GLY A 107 16.77 -1.95 -1.47
N GLY A 108 17.49 -1.86 -2.58
CA GLY A 108 17.18 -0.93 -3.67
C GLY A 108 15.85 -1.23 -4.36
N LEU A 109 15.60 -2.51 -4.73
CA LEU A 109 14.33 -2.91 -5.34
C LEU A 109 13.16 -2.70 -4.38
N THR A 110 13.33 -3.09 -3.11
CA THR A 110 12.31 -2.92 -2.07
C THR A 110 11.96 -1.44 -1.90
N ALA A 111 12.96 -0.56 -1.76
CA ALA A 111 12.75 0.88 -1.62
C ALA A 111 12.02 1.47 -2.83
N ALA A 112 12.40 1.07 -4.05
CA ALA A 112 11.75 1.53 -5.28
C ALA A 112 10.26 1.11 -5.34
N LEU A 113 9.94 -0.13 -4.97
CA LEU A 113 8.55 -0.61 -4.95
C LEU A 113 7.70 0.13 -3.92
N LEU A 114 8.23 0.34 -2.70
CA LEU A 114 7.55 1.07 -1.64
C LEU A 114 7.29 2.53 -2.04
N ALA A 115 8.30 3.21 -2.61
CA ALA A 115 8.15 4.57 -3.11
C ALA A 115 7.16 4.66 -4.29
N GLY A 116 7.20 3.70 -5.21
CA GLY A 116 6.24 3.58 -6.31
C GLY A 116 4.80 3.48 -5.82
N ALA A 117 4.54 2.66 -4.78
CA ALA A 117 3.22 2.54 -4.16
C ALA A 117 2.73 3.89 -3.57
N CYS A 118 3.62 4.66 -2.94
CA CYS A 118 3.28 6.01 -2.44
C CYS A 118 2.97 7.00 -3.58
N ILE A 119 3.69 6.93 -4.71
CA ILE A 119 3.39 7.78 -5.88
C ILE A 119 2.00 7.46 -6.44
N VAL A 120 1.66 6.18 -6.61
CA VAL A 120 0.32 5.75 -7.03
C VAL A 120 -0.75 6.25 -6.05
N THR A 121 -0.45 6.19 -4.75
CA THR A 121 -1.35 6.71 -3.70
C THR A 121 -1.57 8.22 -3.82
N ALA A 122 -0.52 8.99 -4.06
CA ALA A 122 -0.62 10.44 -4.27
C ALA A 122 -1.51 10.76 -5.48
N VAL A 123 -1.34 10.04 -6.59
CA VAL A 123 -2.19 10.19 -7.79
C VAL A 123 -3.65 9.82 -7.49
N ALA A 124 -3.89 8.72 -6.76
CA ALA A 124 -5.23 8.31 -6.37
C ALA A 124 -5.93 9.37 -5.49
N HIS A 125 -5.21 9.99 -4.55
CA HIS A 125 -5.73 11.10 -3.75
C HIS A 125 -5.99 12.36 -4.58
N VAL A 126 -5.12 12.71 -5.52
CA VAL A 126 -5.36 13.84 -6.45
C VAL A 126 -6.63 13.58 -7.24
N PHE A 127 -6.74 12.44 -7.91
CA PHE A 127 -7.89 12.09 -8.73
C PHE A 127 -9.20 12.01 -7.91
N GLY A 128 -9.10 11.51 -6.69
CA GLY A 128 -10.17 11.51 -5.71
C GLY A 128 -10.65 12.91 -5.32
N GLY A 129 -9.70 13.80 -5.04
CA GLY A 129 -9.96 15.19 -4.63
C GLY A 129 -10.38 16.10 -5.79
N THR A 130 -10.03 15.79 -7.03
CA THR A 130 -10.39 16.61 -8.20
C THR A 130 -11.75 16.27 -8.79
N ARG A 131 -12.35 15.14 -8.41
CA ARG A 131 -13.70 14.76 -8.87
C ARG A 131 -14.76 15.66 -8.25
N ASN A 132 -15.14 16.69 -8.99
CA ASN A 132 -16.20 17.61 -8.60
C ASN A 132 -17.58 17.09 -9.06
N PRO A 133 -18.47 16.63 -8.16
CA PRO A 133 -19.84 16.24 -8.54
C PRO A 133 -20.68 17.44 -9.03
N ASN A 134 -20.22 18.67 -8.78
CA ASN A 134 -20.82 19.91 -9.26
C ASN A 134 -20.22 20.40 -10.59
N ALA A 135 -19.44 19.58 -11.30
CA ALA A 135 -18.86 19.96 -12.59
C ALA A 135 -19.92 20.16 -13.69
N ASN A 136 -21.08 19.50 -13.59
CA ASN A 136 -22.18 19.65 -14.54
C ASN A 136 -23.52 19.87 -13.81
N PRO A 137 -23.81 21.11 -13.34
CA PRO A 137 -25.06 21.41 -12.65
C PRO A 137 -26.30 21.18 -13.51
N ALA A 138 -26.20 21.30 -14.83
CA ALA A 138 -27.33 21.08 -15.73
C ALA A 138 -27.78 19.61 -15.73
N ALA A 139 -26.84 18.67 -15.87
CA ALA A 139 -27.13 17.24 -15.78
C ALA A 139 -27.71 16.86 -14.40
N ASN A 140 -27.18 17.46 -13.34
CA ASN A 140 -27.68 17.26 -11.99
C ASN A 140 -29.13 17.74 -11.82
N ARG A 141 -29.50 18.91 -12.38
CA ARG A 141 -30.89 19.39 -12.39
C ARG A 141 -31.82 18.44 -13.13
N THR A 142 -31.40 17.94 -14.29
CA THR A 142 -32.19 16.97 -15.06
C THR A 142 -32.45 15.71 -14.23
N ALA A 143 -31.44 15.17 -13.54
CA ALA A 143 -31.60 14.02 -12.67
C ALA A 143 -32.55 14.32 -11.49
N SER A 144 -32.42 15.47 -10.83
CA SER A 144 -33.32 15.86 -9.73
C SER A 144 -34.77 16.07 -10.19
N ARG A 145 -34.99 16.62 -11.40
CA ARG A 145 -36.34 16.75 -11.99
C ARG A 145 -36.98 15.40 -12.29
N GLN A 146 -36.21 14.43 -12.78
CA GLN A 146 -36.71 13.07 -12.95
C GLN A 146 -37.17 12.45 -11.62
N MET A 147 -36.47 12.76 -10.51
CA MET A 147 -36.90 12.32 -9.18
C MET A 147 -38.15 13.06 -8.70
N GLU A 148 -38.30 14.34 -9.06
CA GLU A 148 -39.49 15.15 -8.78
C GLU A 148 -40.71 14.62 -9.54
N ASP A 149 -40.57 14.36 -10.83
CA ASP A 149 -41.59 13.77 -11.69
C ASP A 149 -42.02 12.37 -11.20
N GLY A 150 -41.08 11.61 -10.61
CA GLY A 150 -41.34 10.31 -9.99
C GLY A 150 -41.96 10.37 -8.58
N GLY A 151 -42.12 11.57 -8.01
CA GLY A 151 -42.65 11.78 -6.66
C GLY A 151 -41.71 11.35 -5.53
N ASP A 152 -40.42 11.14 -5.82
CA ASP A 152 -39.38 10.85 -4.83
C ASP A 152 -38.69 12.11 -4.30
N LEU A 153 -38.90 13.25 -4.96
CA LEU A 153 -38.47 14.56 -4.54
C LEU A 153 -39.65 15.53 -4.58
N ASP A 154 -39.75 16.41 -3.60
CA ASP A 154 -40.79 17.44 -3.51
C ASP A 154 -40.17 18.80 -3.21
N VAL A 155 -40.43 19.81 -4.05
CA VAL A 155 -39.89 21.16 -3.90
C VAL A 155 -40.86 22.03 -3.11
N THR A 156 -40.56 22.20 -1.82
CA THR A 156 -41.39 23.02 -0.91
C THR A 156 -41.18 24.53 -1.10
N HIS A 157 -39.98 24.95 -1.49
CA HIS A 157 -39.65 26.36 -1.75
C HIS A 157 -38.59 26.46 -2.84
N SER A 158 -38.91 27.16 -3.93
CA SER A 158 -37.95 27.43 -5.00
C SER A 158 -36.83 28.35 -4.51
N GLY A 159 -35.61 28.07 -4.94
CA GLY A 159 -34.45 28.90 -4.63
C GLY A 159 -34.26 30.06 -5.61
N ASP A 160 -33.49 31.06 -5.17
CA ASP A 160 -33.08 32.18 -6.03
C ASP A 160 -31.93 31.75 -6.93
N ARG A 161 -32.22 31.60 -8.23
CA ARG A 161 -31.24 31.18 -9.24
C ARG A 161 -30.23 32.27 -9.60
N GLU A 162 -30.54 33.53 -9.32
CA GLU A 162 -29.64 34.66 -9.57
C GLU A 162 -28.56 34.77 -8.48
N GLN A 163 -28.87 34.31 -7.27
CA GLN A 163 -27.97 34.34 -6.12
C GLN A 163 -27.19 33.04 -5.88
N VAL A 164 -27.06 32.18 -6.90
CA VAL A 164 -26.34 30.90 -6.76
C VAL A 164 -24.87 31.15 -6.42
N ARG A 165 -24.48 30.81 -5.19
CA ARG A 165 -23.07 30.82 -4.79
C ARG A 165 -22.29 29.75 -5.57
N PRO A 166 -21.05 30.03 -6.01
CA PRO A 166 -20.23 29.01 -6.64
C PRO A 166 -19.98 27.86 -5.64
N PRO A 167 -20.00 26.59 -6.10
CA PRO A 167 -19.76 25.47 -5.22
C PRO A 167 -18.32 25.56 -4.68
N VAL A 168 -18.13 25.25 -3.39
CA VAL A 168 -16.79 25.13 -2.82
C VAL A 168 -16.05 24.05 -3.60
N GLY A 169 -14.89 24.40 -4.16
CA GLY A 169 -14.08 23.45 -4.92
C GLY A 169 -13.70 22.25 -4.06
N PRO A 170 -13.77 21.02 -4.60
CA PRO A 170 -13.45 19.81 -3.84
C PRO A 170 -11.96 19.76 -3.43
N PHE A 171 -11.10 20.48 -4.17
CA PHE A 171 -9.66 20.52 -3.92
C PHE A 171 -9.25 21.86 -3.32
N THR A 172 -8.72 21.84 -2.10
CA THR A 172 -8.24 23.03 -1.38
C THR A 172 -6.71 23.03 -1.25
N ARG A 173 -6.09 24.16 -0.91
CA ARG A 173 -4.63 24.23 -0.64
C ARG A 173 -4.16 23.22 0.42
N TRP A 174 -5.05 22.83 1.34
CA TRP A 174 -4.75 21.82 2.36
C TRP A 174 -4.64 20.41 1.77
N HIS A 175 -5.32 20.13 0.66
CA HIS A 175 -5.12 18.87 -0.07
C HIS A 175 -3.70 18.77 -0.61
N THR A 176 -3.15 19.89 -1.11
CA THR A 176 -1.75 19.95 -1.56
C THR A 176 -0.79 19.61 -0.42
N VAL A 177 -1.03 20.11 0.80
CA VAL A 177 -0.22 19.77 1.98
C VAL A 177 -0.29 18.26 2.28
N GLY A 178 -1.49 17.67 2.26
CA GLY A 178 -1.65 16.23 2.46
C GLY A 178 -0.94 15.39 1.40
N ILE A 179 -1.07 15.77 0.12
CA ILE A 179 -0.40 15.10 -1.01
C ILE A 179 1.13 15.21 -0.91
N VAL A 180 1.66 16.39 -0.55
CA VAL A 180 3.09 16.58 -0.30
C VAL A 180 3.54 15.68 0.87
N GLY A 181 2.72 15.51 1.91
CA GLY A 181 2.99 14.53 2.98
C GLY A 181 3.15 13.10 2.48
N VAL A 182 2.32 12.66 1.53
CA VAL A 182 2.45 11.34 0.87
C VAL A 182 3.74 11.24 0.06
N LEU A 183 4.15 12.31 -0.63
CA LEU A 183 5.42 12.34 -1.37
C LEU A 183 6.65 12.34 -0.44
N ILE A 184 6.55 13.00 0.71
CA ILE A 184 7.57 12.91 1.76
C ILE A 184 7.69 11.47 2.26
N ALA A 185 6.57 10.77 2.49
CA ALA A 185 6.59 9.35 2.83
C ALA A 185 7.32 8.51 1.77
N ALA A 186 7.10 8.78 0.47
CA ALA A 186 7.84 8.12 -0.61
C ALA A 186 9.36 8.38 -0.50
N GLY A 187 9.77 9.63 -0.23
CA GLY A 187 11.17 9.99 -0.02
C GLY A 187 11.81 9.28 1.18
N VAL A 188 11.08 9.18 2.30
CA VAL A 188 11.54 8.44 3.50
C VAL A 188 11.69 6.95 3.19
N LEU A 189 10.76 6.36 2.44
CA LEU A 189 10.82 4.96 2.01
C LEU A 189 11.92 4.67 0.98
N LEU A 190 12.46 5.69 0.32
CA LEU A 190 13.63 5.56 -0.54
C LEU A 190 14.95 5.52 0.25
N VAL A 191 15.00 6.04 1.48
CA VAL A 191 16.23 6.11 2.29
C VAL A 191 16.93 4.75 2.41
N PRO A 192 16.25 3.62 2.69
CA PRO A 192 16.87 2.29 2.69
C PRO A 192 17.60 1.89 1.41
N GLY A 193 17.16 2.37 0.25
CA GLY A 193 17.77 2.06 -1.05
C GLY A 193 18.82 3.07 -1.49
N VAL A 194 18.72 4.33 -1.04
CA VAL A 194 19.68 5.41 -1.36
C VAL A 194 20.85 5.44 -0.40
N VAL A 195 20.64 5.02 0.85
CA VAL A 195 21.71 4.55 1.73
C VAL A 195 22.17 3.21 1.14
N LYS A 196 22.83 3.29 -0.03
CA LYS A 196 23.65 2.21 -0.55
C LYS A 196 24.49 1.74 0.61
N ASP A 197 24.67 0.43 0.73
CA ASP A 197 25.86 -0.12 1.36
C ASP A 197 27.00 0.62 0.66
N ARG A 198 27.47 1.73 1.24
CA ARG A 198 28.49 2.54 0.59
C ARG A 198 29.60 1.53 0.40
N PRO A 199 29.96 1.16 -0.85
CA PRO A 199 31.19 0.45 -1.02
C PRO A 199 32.19 1.35 -0.31
N THR A 200 32.93 0.81 0.64
CA THR A 200 34.04 1.50 1.30
C THR A 200 35.13 1.72 0.25
N GLU A 201 34.82 2.49 -0.79
CA GLU A 201 35.51 2.55 -2.08
C GLU A 201 36.50 3.72 -2.14
N SER A 202 36.93 4.21 -0.97
CA SER A 202 38.05 5.16 -0.92
C SER A 202 38.84 5.09 0.38
N VAL A 203 38.54 4.13 1.26
CA VAL A 203 39.42 3.85 2.38
C VAL A 203 40.24 2.64 1.96
N HIS A 204 41.57 2.75 1.98
CA HIS A 204 42.54 1.72 1.61
C HIS A 204 42.40 0.36 2.35
N PHE A 205 41.32 0.15 3.12
CA PHE A 205 41.09 -1.00 3.98
C PHE A 205 39.70 -1.58 3.76
N LEU A 206 39.65 -2.87 3.38
CA LEU A 206 38.45 -3.69 3.52
C LEU A 206 38.17 -3.86 5.03
N ARG A 207 36.89 -3.84 5.46
CA ARG A 207 36.54 -4.14 6.86
C ARG A 207 35.88 -5.50 6.92
N ALA A 208 36.36 -6.36 7.81
CA ALA A 208 35.80 -7.68 8.03
C ALA A 208 35.89 -8.07 9.50
N GLY A 209 35.05 -9.00 9.90
CA GLY A 209 34.90 -9.43 11.29
C GLY A 209 35.66 -10.71 11.57
N PRO A 210 36.00 -11.01 12.83
CA PRO A 210 36.46 -12.32 13.21
C PRO A 210 35.47 -13.40 12.72
N GLY A 211 35.96 -14.39 11.97
CA GLY A 211 35.16 -15.47 11.37
C GLY A 211 34.42 -15.15 10.08
N GLU A 212 34.47 -13.91 9.57
CA GLU A 212 33.77 -13.53 8.34
C GLU A 212 34.53 -14.00 7.09
N GLU A 213 33.77 -14.37 6.04
CA GLU A 213 34.31 -14.71 4.74
C GLU A 213 34.42 -13.46 3.86
N LEU A 214 35.62 -13.21 3.33
CA LEU A 214 35.94 -12.14 2.39
C LEU A 214 36.19 -12.73 1.02
N ARG A 215 35.34 -12.39 0.04
CA ARG A 215 35.57 -12.76 -1.36
C ARG A 215 36.46 -11.73 -2.05
N VAL A 216 37.60 -12.17 -2.55
CA VAL A 216 38.58 -11.37 -3.27
C VAL A 216 38.49 -11.73 -4.75
N GLU A 217 38.15 -10.75 -5.58
CA GLU A 217 38.12 -10.89 -7.04
C GLU A 217 39.44 -10.39 -7.65
N PHE A 218 39.94 -11.12 -8.65
CA PHE A 218 41.15 -10.77 -9.41
C PHE A 218 40.77 -10.07 -10.72
N ALA A 219 41.50 -9.02 -11.10
CA ALA A 219 41.18 -8.23 -12.29
C ALA A 219 41.53 -8.98 -13.59
N ASP A 220 42.51 -9.88 -13.52
CA ASP A 220 42.94 -10.67 -14.67
C ASP A 220 41.87 -11.70 -15.06
N ALA A 221 41.62 -11.80 -16.35
CA ALA A 221 40.74 -12.79 -16.93
C ALA A 221 41.57 -13.91 -17.60
N ILE A 222 41.03 -15.12 -17.60
CA ILE A 222 41.58 -16.27 -18.33
C ILE A 222 40.63 -16.68 -19.46
N ASP A 223 41.17 -17.31 -20.49
CA ASP A 223 40.37 -17.92 -21.56
C ASP A 223 40.15 -19.41 -21.28
N ALA A 224 39.07 -19.72 -20.57
CA ALA A 224 38.77 -21.08 -20.16
C ALA A 224 37.71 -21.74 -21.07
N VAL A 225 37.94 -23.00 -21.43
CA VAL A 225 36.94 -23.83 -22.11
C VAL A 225 35.73 -24.01 -21.20
N ASN A 226 34.56 -23.53 -21.64
CA ASN A 226 33.32 -23.51 -20.86
C ASN A 226 33.42 -22.80 -19.51
N GLY A 227 34.42 -21.92 -19.32
CA GLY A 227 34.60 -21.20 -18.06
C GLY A 227 35.09 -22.08 -16.90
N ASN A 228 35.53 -23.30 -17.17
CA ASN A 228 36.06 -24.20 -16.14
C ASN A 228 37.44 -23.74 -15.69
N TRP A 229 37.68 -23.72 -14.38
CA TRP A 229 38.99 -23.50 -13.81
C TRP A 229 39.01 -24.07 -12.40
N ARG A 230 40.19 -24.39 -11.90
CA ARG A 230 40.42 -24.73 -10.49
C ARG A 230 41.65 -24.01 -10.00
N GLY A 231 41.77 -23.82 -8.70
CA GLY A 231 42.97 -23.22 -8.15
C GLY A 231 43.36 -23.71 -6.79
N THR A 232 44.55 -23.30 -6.39
CA THR A 232 45.02 -23.34 -5.01
C THR A 232 45.29 -21.91 -4.59
N VAL A 233 44.83 -21.55 -3.39
CA VAL A 233 45.02 -20.21 -2.83
C VAL A 233 45.95 -20.30 -1.63
N LYS A 234 46.90 -19.38 -1.57
CA LYS A 234 47.80 -19.18 -0.43
C LYS A 234 47.69 -17.74 0.03
N VAL A 235 47.49 -17.55 1.33
CA VAL A 235 47.44 -16.22 1.95
C VAL A 235 48.66 -16.05 2.83
N THR A 236 49.35 -14.93 2.66
CA THR A 236 50.50 -14.55 3.50
C THR A 236 50.21 -13.23 4.20
N VAL A 237 50.33 -13.21 5.52
CA VAL A 237 50.25 -11.96 6.32
C VAL A 237 51.58 -11.21 6.17
N GLN A 238 51.55 -10.03 5.56
CA GLN A 238 52.71 -9.20 5.28
C GLN A 238 53.18 -8.38 6.49
N ASN A 239 52.34 -8.19 7.50
CA ASN A 239 52.66 -7.48 8.74
C ASN A 239 52.71 -8.41 9.99
N PRO A 240 53.51 -9.49 10.00
CA PRO A 240 53.54 -10.45 11.09
C PRO A 240 53.96 -9.87 12.45
N GLN A 241 54.72 -8.76 12.44
CA GLN A 241 55.16 -8.05 13.64
C GLN A 241 54.01 -7.55 14.52
N ASP A 242 52.85 -7.27 13.93
CA ASP A 242 51.68 -6.76 14.64
C ASP A 242 50.99 -7.86 15.50
N PHE A 243 51.41 -9.12 15.33
CA PHE A 243 50.80 -10.31 15.91
C PHE A 243 51.75 -11.11 16.82
N ARG A 244 52.66 -10.43 17.54
CA ARG A 244 53.60 -11.04 18.49
C ARG A 244 54.43 -12.19 17.89
N ASN A 245 54.89 -12.03 16.65
CA ASN A 245 55.73 -12.99 15.90
C ASN A 245 55.05 -14.33 15.54
N GLN A 246 53.73 -14.45 15.69
CA GLN A 246 52.98 -15.59 15.18
C GLN A 246 51.84 -15.07 14.29
N PRO A 247 52.07 -14.93 12.97
CA PRO A 247 51.04 -14.46 12.06
C PRO A 247 49.83 -15.38 12.14
N PRO A 248 48.61 -14.83 12.18
CA PRO A 248 47.42 -15.66 12.24
C PRO A 248 47.27 -16.44 10.92
N LEU A 249 46.84 -17.69 11.01
CA LEU A 249 46.53 -18.49 9.83
C LEU A 249 45.22 -17.97 9.25
N VAL A 250 45.23 -17.52 8.00
CA VAL A 250 44.03 -17.08 7.27
C VAL A 250 43.60 -18.22 6.33
N PRO A 251 42.58 -19.02 6.68
CA PRO A 251 42.05 -20.05 5.79
C PRO A 251 41.56 -19.41 4.49
N ALA A 252 41.79 -20.09 3.38
CA ALA A 252 41.31 -19.62 2.09
C ALA A 252 40.88 -20.79 1.21
N THR A 253 39.84 -20.57 0.42
CA THR A 253 39.32 -21.51 -0.57
C THR A 253 39.13 -20.80 -1.91
N THR A 254 39.03 -21.57 -2.98
CA THR A 254 38.82 -21.07 -4.34
C THR A 254 38.07 -22.14 -5.14
N ASN A 255 37.84 -21.92 -6.42
CA ASN A 255 37.16 -22.90 -7.27
C ASN A 255 37.97 -24.22 -7.36
N ASP A 256 37.31 -25.35 -7.21
CA ASP A 256 37.89 -26.70 -7.21
C ASP A 256 37.34 -27.58 -8.33
N ALA A 257 36.73 -26.96 -9.37
CA ALA A 257 36.09 -27.66 -10.47
C ALA A 257 36.99 -28.73 -11.11
N GLN A 258 36.37 -29.85 -11.48
CA GLN A 258 37.05 -30.98 -12.12
C GLN A 258 36.64 -31.09 -13.58
N TRP A 259 37.59 -31.43 -14.45
CA TRP A 259 37.33 -31.74 -15.85
C TRP A 259 38.20 -32.90 -16.32
N THR A 260 37.76 -33.57 -17.38
CA THR A 260 38.51 -34.64 -18.03
C THR A 260 39.38 -34.04 -19.14
N THR A 261 40.65 -34.39 -19.16
CA THR A 261 41.64 -33.91 -20.13
C THR A 261 41.70 -34.77 -21.41
N SER A 262 40.93 -35.86 -21.48
CA SER A 262 41.21 -36.98 -22.38
C SER A 262 40.27 -37.17 -23.58
N ALA A 263 39.57 -36.13 -24.05
CA ALA A 263 38.73 -36.27 -25.24
C ALA A 263 38.85 -35.07 -26.19
N ALA A 264 38.81 -35.37 -27.50
CA ALA A 264 38.63 -34.38 -28.55
C ALA A 264 37.45 -33.45 -28.20
N VAL A 265 37.67 -32.15 -28.33
CA VAL A 265 36.66 -31.15 -27.96
C VAL A 265 35.47 -31.27 -28.92
N PRO A 266 34.26 -31.55 -28.41
CA PRO A 266 33.08 -31.56 -29.26
C PRO A 266 32.93 -30.19 -29.96
N PRO A 267 32.57 -30.16 -31.25
CA PRO A 267 32.32 -28.90 -31.95
C PRO A 267 31.25 -28.09 -31.20
N GLY A 268 31.50 -26.79 -31.00
CA GLY A 268 30.56 -25.86 -30.35
C GLY A 268 30.90 -25.40 -28.94
N ARG A 269 32.03 -25.82 -28.34
CA ARG A 269 32.50 -25.24 -27.07
C ARG A 269 32.97 -23.80 -27.24
N LYS A 270 32.56 -22.92 -26.32
CA LYS A 270 32.91 -21.50 -26.32
C LYS A 270 34.05 -21.24 -25.34
N LYS A 271 34.98 -20.37 -25.72
CA LYS A 271 35.87 -19.70 -24.77
C LYS A 271 35.02 -18.75 -23.93
N LEU A 272 35.10 -18.87 -22.61
CA LEU A 272 34.47 -17.94 -21.66
C LEU A 272 35.57 -17.29 -20.82
N HIS A 273 35.29 -16.09 -20.31
CA HIS A 273 36.16 -15.34 -19.42
C HIS A 273 35.60 -15.41 -17.98
N PRO A 274 35.81 -16.51 -17.24
CA PRO A 274 35.28 -16.61 -15.89
C PRO A 274 35.96 -15.57 -14.98
N GLN A 275 35.18 -14.95 -14.11
CA GLN A 275 35.71 -14.10 -13.04
C GLN A 275 36.47 -14.98 -12.03
N LEU A 276 37.76 -14.68 -11.83
CA LEU A 276 38.61 -15.40 -10.86
C LEU A 276 38.44 -14.82 -9.46
N TRP A 277 38.39 -15.70 -8.46
CA TRP A 277 38.13 -15.31 -7.08
C TRP A 277 38.79 -16.24 -6.06
N ALA A 278 38.95 -15.74 -4.83
CA ALA A 278 39.28 -16.53 -3.65
C ALA A 278 38.40 -16.07 -2.48
N THR A 279 38.03 -17.00 -1.60
CA THR A 279 37.32 -16.69 -0.35
C THR A 279 38.28 -16.86 0.80
N LEU A 280 38.49 -15.81 1.59
CA LEU A 280 39.34 -15.81 2.78
C LEU A 280 38.47 -15.83 4.02
N THR A 281 38.76 -16.65 5.01
CA THR A 281 38.08 -16.59 6.31
C THR A 281 38.94 -15.79 7.28
N ILE A 282 38.43 -14.66 7.78
CA ILE A 282 39.15 -13.88 8.78
C ILE A 282 39.23 -14.71 10.08
N PRO A 283 40.41 -14.86 10.70
CA PRO A 283 40.57 -15.69 11.88
C PRO A 283 39.69 -15.19 13.03
N ASN A 284 38.96 -16.11 13.66
CA ASN A 284 38.11 -15.80 14.81
C ASN A 284 38.92 -15.77 16.12
N GLU A 285 39.88 -14.85 16.20
CA GLU A 285 40.81 -14.74 17.32
C GLU A 285 40.84 -13.29 17.83
N ASP A 286 40.70 -13.10 19.15
CA ASP A 286 40.67 -11.77 19.78
C ASP A 286 41.92 -10.92 19.49
N ARG A 287 43.07 -11.57 19.25
CA ARG A 287 44.33 -10.87 18.94
C ARG A 287 44.33 -10.15 17.59
N VAL A 288 43.44 -10.54 16.68
CA VAL A 288 43.33 -9.96 15.33
C VAL A 288 42.34 -8.80 15.33
N THR A 289 41.36 -8.81 16.24
CA THR A 289 40.38 -7.74 16.42
C THR A 289 41.03 -6.39 16.68
N GLY A 290 40.59 -5.38 15.93
CA GLY A 290 41.09 -4.00 16.00
C GLY A 290 42.39 -3.77 15.25
N LYS A 291 42.99 -4.81 14.65
CA LYS A 291 44.21 -4.73 13.84
C LYS A 291 43.90 -4.64 12.35
N THR A 292 44.90 -4.25 11.57
CA THR A 292 44.87 -4.37 10.11
C THR A 292 45.67 -5.61 9.73
N LEU A 293 45.09 -6.46 8.89
CA LEU A 293 45.77 -7.57 8.23
C LEU A 293 46.20 -7.10 6.85
N ASP A 294 47.49 -6.93 6.61
CA ASP A 294 48.03 -6.75 5.26
C ASP A 294 48.26 -8.13 4.68
N LEU A 295 47.44 -8.51 3.71
CA LEU A 295 47.39 -9.86 3.14
C LEU A 295 47.88 -9.83 1.71
N LYS A 296 48.80 -10.74 1.39
CA LYS A 296 49.08 -11.14 0.00
C LYS A 296 48.34 -12.42 -0.30
N VAL A 297 47.45 -12.37 -1.29
CA VAL A 297 46.72 -13.55 -1.77
C VAL A 297 47.34 -14.00 -3.07
N ASP A 298 48.03 -15.13 -3.04
CA ASP A 298 48.56 -15.81 -4.23
C ASP A 298 47.53 -16.88 -4.67
N LEU A 299 47.08 -16.81 -5.92
CA LEU A 299 46.14 -17.74 -6.53
C LEU A 299 46.83 -18.44 -7.72
N GLU A 300 47.12 -19.74 -7.58
CA GLU A 300 47.56 -20.58 -8.71
C GLU A 300 46.31 -21.16 -9.37
N VAL A 301 46.06 -20.76 -10.61
CA VAL A 301 44.90 -21.19 -11.40
C VAL A 301 45.36 -22.20 -12.44
N VAL A 302 44.67 -23.33 -12.51
CA VAL A 302 44.74 -24.31 -13.59
C VAL A 302 43.44 -24.21 -14.39
N TYR A 303 43.51 -24.21 -15.71
CA TYR A 303 42.33 -24.15 -16.57
C TYR A 303 42.56 -24.85 -17.91
N PRO A 304 41.51 -25.42 -18.53
CA PRO A 304 41.59 -26.00 -19.86
C PRO A 304 41.57 -24.89 -20.91
N GLU A 305 42.62 -24.81 -21.74
CA GLU A 305 42.71 -23.94 -22.91
C GLU A 305 42.67 -24.79 -24.20
N LEU A 306 42.07 -24.25 -25.27
CA LEU A 306 42.10 -24.88 -26.60
C LEU A 306 43.45 -24.66 -27.27
N ASP A 307 44.11 -25.76 -27.62
CA ASP A 307 45.30 -25.79 -28.47
C ASP A 307 44.98 -26.60 -29.73
N GLY A 308 44.41 -25.92 -30.73
CA GLY A 308 43.84 -26.55 -31.92
C GLY A 308 42.60 -27.40 -31.60
N LYS A 309 42.69 -28.72 -31.82
CA LYS A 309 41.61 -29.69 -31.52
C LYS A 309 41.73 -30.33 -30.13
N PHE A 310 42.79 -30.02 -29.40
CA PHE A 310 43.10 -30.62 -28.11
C PHE A 310 42.85 -29.61 -26.99
N VAL A 311 42.53 -30.13 -25.79
CA VAL A 311 42.53 -29.35 -24.56
C VAL A 311 43.87 -29.54 -23.88
N ARG A 312 44.51 -28.46 -23.47
CA ARG A 312 45.69 -28.51 -22.60
C ARG A 312 45.42 -27.70 -21.34
N ASP A 313 45.84 -28.25 -20.21
CA ASP A 313 45.81 -27.51 -18.95
C ASP A 313 46.89 -26.43 -18.99
N ARG A 314 46.47 -25.18 -18.82
CA ARG A 314 47.33 -24.03 -18.58
C ARG A 314 47.37 -23.71 -17.10
N ARG A 315 48.47 -23.09 -16.69
CA ARG A 315 48.64 -22.58 -15.33
C ARG A 315 49.01 -21.10 -15.38
N VAL A 316 48.41 -20.33 -14.49
CA VAL A 316 48.76 -18.93 -14.25
C VAL A 316 48.75 -18.69 -12.75
N THR A 317 49.72 -17.92 -12.26
CA THR A 317 49.75 -17.48 -10.86
C THR A 317 49.42 -16.00 -10.83
N LEU A 318 48.36 -15.67 -10.11
CA LEU A 318 47.91 -14.31 -9.88
C LEU A 318 48.17 -13.95 -8.42
N TRP A 319 48.35 -12.66 -8.14
CA TRP A 319 48.48 -12.20 -6.76
C TRP A 319 47.75 -10.88 -6.57
N LYS A 320 47.30 -10.63 -5.35
CA LYS A 320 46.65 -9.38 -4.95
C LYS A 320 47.01 -9.04 -3.52
N ASP A 321 47.50 -7.83 -3.31
CA ASP A 321 47.68 -7.27 -1.98
C ASP A 321 46.38 -6.61 -1.51
N LEU A 322 46.02 -6.83 -0.26
CA LEU A 322 44.82 -6.27 0.35
C LEU A 322 45.04 -5.99 1.84
N SER A 323 44.62 -4.82 2.29
CA SER A 323 44.64 -4.48 3.71
C SER A 323 43.22 -4.62 4.28
N VAL A 324 43.06 -5.45 5.30
CA VAL A 324 41.78 -5.73 5.95
C VAL A 324 41.82 -5.24 7.39
N LYS A 325 41.08 -4.18 7.70
CA LYS A 325 40.87 -3.76 9.08
C LYS A 325 39.87 -4.70 9.75
N VAL A 326 40.38 -5.55 10.63
CA VAL A 326 39.57 -6.48 11.41
C VAL A 326 38.93 -5.71 12.54
N SER A 327 37.61 -5.71 12.60
CA SER A 327 36.86 -4.96 13.62
C SER A 327 35.75 -5.82 14.20
N ASN A 328 35.46 -5.66 15.50
CA ASN A 328 34.24 -6.20 16.10
C ASN A 328 32.96 -5.55 15.55
N GLU A 329 33.09 -4.54 14.68
CA GLU A 329 31.97 -3.76 14.12
C GLU A 329 31.21 -4.49 13.01
N THR A 330 31.53 -5.74 12.69
CA THR A 330 30.80 -6.48 11.63
C THR A 330 29.40 -6.89 12.05
N LEU A 331 29.16 -6.96 13.36
CA LEU A 331 27.83 -6.82 13.91
C LEU A 331 27.30 -5.40 13.67
N PHE A 332 28.02 -4.34 14.05
CA PHE A 332 27.54 -2.95 13.90
C PHE A 332 27.06 -2.58 12.48
N GLY A 333 27.74 -3.00 11.40
CA GLY A 333 27.30 -2.75 10.03
C GLY A 333 25.93 -3.38 9.71
N ARG A 334 25.77 -4.69 9.94
CA ARG A 334 24.48 -5.39 9.72
C ARG A 334 23.42 -5.01 10.75
N VAL A 335 23.84 -4.82 12.01
CA VAL A 335 23.00 -4.46 13.16
C VAL A 335 22.54 -3.00 13.10
N TRP A 336 23.23 -2.09 12.40
CA TRP A 336 22.68 -0.75 12.14
C TRP A 336 21.84 -0.70 10.88
N GLN A 337 22.22 -1.42 9.82
CA GLN A 337 21.46 -1.40 8.58
C GLN A 337 20.06 -1.99 8.75
N ILE A 338 19.91 -3.09 9.49
CA ILE A 338 18.61 -3.70 9.74
C ILE A 338 17.65 -2.69 10.42
N PRO A 339 17.94 -2.12 11.60
CA PRO A 339 17.06 -1.16 12.24
C PRO A 339 16.94 0.13 11.45
N VAL A 340 17.98 0.66 10.80
CA VAL A 340 17.83 1.87 9.96
C VAL A 340 16.85 1.63 8.83
N ARG A 341 16.90 0.46 8.17
CA ARG A 341 15.93 0.08 7.12
C ARG A 341 14.52 -0.03 7.70
N TRP A 342 14.34 -0.74 8.81
CA TRP A 342 13.03 -0.93 9.44
C TRP A 342 12.45 0.35 10.05
N VAL A 343 13.28 1.19 10.65
CA VAL A 343 12.92 2.51 11.17
C VAL A 343 12.47 3.41 10.02
N GLY A 344 13.21 3.43 8.89
CA GLY A 344 12.81 4.16 7.69
C GLY A 344 11.46 3.68 7.14
N ILE A 345 11.27 2.36 7.03
CA ILE A 345 10.00 1.75 6.61
C ILE A 345 8.85 2.15 7.55
N PHE A 346 9.05 2.03 8.86
CA PHE A 346 8.06 2.37 9.88
C PHE A 346 7.67 3.85 9.82
N PHE A 347 8.64 4.77 9.78
CA PHE A 347 8.36 6.20 9.68
C PHE A 347 7.71 6.58 8.35
N GLY A 348 8.07 5.90 7.26
CA GLY A 348 7.40 6.05 5.97
C GLY A 348 5.92 5.67 6.03
N ILE A 349 5.59 4.51 6.61
CA ILE A 349 4.21 4.05 6.80
C ILE A 349 3.43 5.01 7.72
N LEU A 350 4.03 5.44 8.83
CA LEU A 350 3.38 6.37 9.77
C LEU A 350 3.09 7.72 9.09
N THR A 351 4.03 8.24 8.32
CA THR A 351 3.87 9.49 7.55
C THR A 351 2.75 9.35 6.51
N LEU A 352 2.71 8.22 5.78
CA LEU A 352 1.66 7.91 4.82
C LEU A 352 0.27 7.86 5.49
N ALA A 353 0.15 7.14 6.61
CA ALA A 353 -1.10 7.02 7.35
C ALA A 353 -1.57 8.38 7.89
N PHE A 354 -0.67 9.19 8.46
CA PHE A 354 -1.01 10.52 8.97
C PHE A 354 -1.46 11.46 7.86
N ALA A 355 -0.76 11.48 6.72
CA ALA A 355 -1.15 12.28 5.56
C ALA A 355 -2.53 11.88 4.99
N GLY A 356 -2.80 10.58 4.90
CA GLY A 356 -4.09 10.07 4.44
C GLY A 356 -5.25 10.35 5.41
N LEU A 357 -5.00 10.20 6.72
CA LEU A 357 -5.97 10.57 7.78
C LEU A 357 -6.23 12.08 7.79
N PHE A 358 -5.21 12.91 7.55
CA PHE A 358 -5.38 14.34 7.40
C PHE A 358 -6.28 14.70 6.22
N LEU A 359 -6.08 14.09 5.03
CA LEU A 359 -6.97 14.27 3.88
C LEU A 359 -8.42 13.81 4.18
N THR A 360 -8.57 12.70 4.90
CA THR A 360 -9.89 12.21 5.34
C THR A 360 -10.57 13.20 6.28
N ALA A 361 -9.82 13.79 7.23
CA ALA A 361 -10.31 14.82 8.14
C ALA A 361 -10.73 16.10 7.41
N LEU A 362 -10.04 16.49 6.33
CA LEU A 362 -10.48 17.61 5.48
C LEU A 362 -11.84 17.33 4.83
N GLY A 363 -12.06 16.11 4.34
CA GLY A 363 -13.37 15.69 3.81
C GLY A 363 -14.48 15.78 4.86
N HIS A 364 -14.21 15.31 6.08
CA HIS A 364 -15.14 15.48 7.21
C HIS A 364 -15.33 16.94 7.62
N GLY A 365 -14.30 17.78 7.49
CA GLY A 365 -14.39 19.22 7.75
C GLY A 365 -15.35 19.90 6.78
N LEU A 366 -15.24 19.58 5.48
CA LEU A 366 -16.20 20.02 4.47
C LEU A 366 -17.60 19.49 4.79
N ALA A 367 -17.69 18.23 5.26
CA ALA A 367 -18.96 17.62 5.56
C ALA A 367 -19.74 18.36 6.67
N LYS A 368 -19.01 18.92 7.64
CA LYS A 368 -19.57 19.69 8.76
C LYS A 368 -19.98 21.13 8.40
N MET A 369 -19.61 21.63 7.22
CA MET A 369 -19.95 23.01 6.81
C MET A 369 -21.41 23.15 6.35
N ALA A 370 -22.10 22.06 6.03
CA ALA A 370 -23.52 22.13 5.76
C ALA A 370 -24.28 22.37 7.08
N GLU A 371 -25.29 23.24 7.03
CA GLU A 371 -26.25 23.30 8.13
C GLU A 371 -26.84 21.91 8.34
N PRO A 372 -26.91 21.41 9.59
CA PRO A 372 -27.44 20.08 9.86
C PRO A 372 -28.84 20.00 9.25
N THR A 373 -29.03 19.02 8.36
CA THR A 373 -30.35 18.73 7.81
C THR A 373 -31.26 18.41 8.99
N LYS A 374 -32.21 19.29 9.27
CA LYS A 374 -33.25 19.02 10.24
C LYS A 374 -34.17 17.98 9.59
N ALA A 375 -34.00 16.72 9.95
CA ALA A 375 -35.09 15.77 9.79
C ALA A 375 -36.27 16.35 10.57
N GLU A 376 -37.43 16.54 9.94
CA GLU A 376 -38.66 16.86 10.66
C GLU A 376 -39.03 15.58 11.45
N VAL A 377 -38.46 15.45 12.66
CA VAL A 377 -38.54 14.24 13.49
C VAL A 377 -40.00 13.88 13.83
N GLU A 378 -40.92 14.84 13.79
CA GLU A 378 -42.35 14.63 14.02
C GLU A 378 -42.95 13.64 13.01
N GLU A 379 -42.58 13.69 11.73
CA GLU A 379 -43.05 12.70 10.75
C GLU A 379 -42.43 11.32 10.99
N VAL A 380 -41.19 11.24 11.45
CA VAL A 380 -40.52 9.97 11.75
C VAL A 380 -41.17 9.29 12.96
N ALA A 381 -41.52 10.05 14.00
CA ALA A 381 -42.24 9.52 15.15
C ALA A 381 -43.65 9.04 14.77
N ALA A 382 -44.36 9.78 13.91
CA ALA A 382 -45.66 9.37 13.38
C ALA A 382 -45.56 8.13 12.48
N ALA A 383 -44.57 8.07 11.58
CA ALA A 383 -44.32 6.92 10.72
C ALA A 383 -43.92 5.67 11.53
N LEU A 384 -43.10 5.83 12.58
CA LEU A 384 -42.76 4.75 13.51
C LEU A 384 -43.96 4.28 14.33
N ALA A 385 -44.86 5.19 14.73
CA ALA A 385 -46.10 4.84 15.40
C ALA A 385 -47.05 4.07 14.46
N ALA A 386 -47.18 4.51 13.21
CA ALA A 386 -47.97 3.82 12.18
C ALA A 386 -47.39 2.44 11.84
N ALA A 387 -46.07 2.32 11.69
CA ALA A 387 -45.40 1.05 11.45
C ALA A 387 -45.51 0.06 12.61
N ARG A 388 -45.79 0.54 13.84
CA ARG A 388 -46.03 -0.31 15.01
C ARG A 388 -47.38 -1.05 14.95
N ASP A 389 -48.35 -0.51 14.21
CA ASP A 389 -49.65 -1.16 13.98
C ASP A 389 -49.61 -2.16 12.82
N GLU A 390 -48.58 -2.11 11.97
CA GLU A 390 -48.36 -3.14 10.95
C GLU A 390 -47.75 -4.39 11.60
N ARG A 391 -48.49 -5.51 11.55
CA ARG A 391 -48.09 -6.78 12.17
C ARG A 391 -46.66 -7.16 11.78
N PRO A 392 -45.85 -7.67 12.73
CA PRO A 392 -44.47 -8.05 12.45
C PRO A 392 -44.38 -9.03 11.28
N VAL A 393 -43.56 -8.70 10.28
CA VAL A 393 -43.23 -9.62 9.18
C VAL A 393 -42.60 -10.87 9.79
N PRO A 394 -43.15 -12.07 9.56
CA PRO A 394 -42.69 -13.26 10.25
C PRO A 394 -41.22 -13.55 9.92
N SER A 395 -40.41 -13.72 10.97
CA SER A 395 -38.95 -13.92 10.89
C SER A 395 -38.52 -15.25 10.26
N ASP A 396 -39.46 -16.14 9.97
CA ASP A 396 -39.21 -17.36 9.20
C ASP A 396 -39.09 -16.99 7.72
N PRO A 397 -37.95 -17.22 7.04
CA PRO A 397 -37.80 -16.92 5.62
C PRO A 397 -38.83 -17.64 4.74
N ARG A 398 -39.38 -18.78 5.17
CA ARG A 398 -40.49 -19.47 4.48
C ARG A 398 -41.84 -18.80 4.72
N ALA A 399 -42.04 -18.17 5.88
CA ALA A 399 -43.22 -17.37 6.16
C ALA A 399 -43.15 -16.01 5.45
N ALA A 400 -41.99 -15.35 5.43
CA ALA A 400 -41.75 -14.15 4.64
C ALA A 400 -41.97 -14.40 3.13
N ALA A 401 -41.46 -15.53 2.60
CA ALA A 401 -41.73 -15.94 1.23
C ALA A 401 -43.21 -16.22 0.94
N ARG A 402 -43.96 -16.77 1.91
CA ARG A 402 -45.41 -16.99 1.79
C ARG A 402 -46.21 -15.69 1.83
N VAL A 403 -45.82 -14.73 2.67
CA VAL A 403 -46.43 -13.40 2.72
C VAL A 403 -46.15 -12.66 1.41
N ALA A 404 -44.89 -12.62 0.95
CA ALA A 404 -44.52 -11.99 -0.32
C ALA A 404 -45.27 -12.60 -1.51
N ARG A 405 -45.44 -13.93 -1.55
CA ARG A 405 -46.23 -14.61 -2.58
C ARG A 405 -47.72 -14.25 -2.52
N ARG A 406 -48.32 -14.18 -1.34
CA ARG A 406 -49.71 -13.71 -1.18
C ARG A 406 -49.90 -12.26 -1.62
N THR A 407 -48.93 -11.39 -1.34
CA THR A 407 -48.99 -9.99 -1.76
C THR A 407 -48.93 -9.85 -3.29
N LEU A 408 -48.10 -10.67 -3.95
CA LEU A 408 -48.07 -10.76 -5.42
C LEU A 408 -49.37 -11.34 -6.00
N GLU A 409 -49.94 -12.36 -5.36
CA GLU A 409 -51.23 -12.95 -5.77
C GLU A 409 -52.45 -12.04 -5.45
N SER A 410 -52.29 -11.02 -4.60
CA SER A 410 -53.37 -10.09 -4.22
C SER A 410 -53.29 -8.72 -4.89
N GLN A 411 -52.28 -8.45 -5.73
CA GLN A 411 -52.34 -7.25 -6.56
C GLN A 411 -53.47 -7.45 -7.59
N PRO A 412 -54.49 -6.58 -7.63
CA PRO A 412 -55.50 -6.66 -8.67
C PRO A 412 -54.78 -6.53 -10.02
N GLU A 413 -55.08 -7.43 -10.96
CA GLU A 413 -54.67 -7.26 -12.36
C GLU A 413 -55.10 -5.85 -12.77
N GLU A 414 -54.14 -4.96 -12.99
CA GLU A 414 -54.42 -3.64 -13.55
C GLU A 414 -55.08 -3.90 -14.90
N GLU A 415 -56.39 -3.65 -14.93
CA GLU A 415 -57.23 -3.80 -16.10
C GLU A 415 -56.72 -2.81 -17.14
N GLU A 416 -55.92 -3.33 -18.06
CA GLU A 416 -55.31 -2.64 -19.19
C GLU A 416 -56.44 -2.11 -20.10
N THR A 417 -57.01 -0.97 -19.72
CA THR A 417 -58.02 -0.27 -20.49
C THR A 417 -57.35 0.41 -21.68
N SER A 418 -57.19 -0.40 -22.73
CA SER A 418 -56.92 0.04 -24.09
C SER A 418 -58.03 0.98 -24.56
N SER A 419 -57.77 2.29 -24.55
CA SER A 419 -58.56 3.27 -25.28
C SER A 419 -57.94 3.49 -26.66
N ALA A 420 -58.74 3.20 -27.68
CA ALA A 420 -58.49 3.46 -29.10
C ALA A 420 -58.48 4.96 -29.46
#